data_AF-A0A1M4T4S7-F1
#
_entry.id   AF-A0A1M4T4S7-F1
#
_cell.length_a   1.000
_cell.length_b   1.000
_cell.length_c   1.000
_cell.angle_alpha   90.00
_cell.angle_beta   90.00
_cell.angle_gamma   90.00
#
_symmetry.space_group_name_H-M   'P 1'
#
loop_
_entity.id
_entity.type
_entity.pdbx_description
1 polymer ?
#
loop_
_entity_poly.entity_id
_entity_poly.type
_entity_poly.pdbx_seq_one_letter_code
_entity_poly.pdbx_strand_id
1 'polypeptide(L)'
;MKRTIFILVALLGLGSMSGVAAQKVKDIIPGVSINHFKMERNGKYLTVEMSVNLTALNVEANRAVLLTPRLVNGTDSLDLPSIGIYGRKRYYYYVRNGIGSISGTNEAIWQASKIPNNIDYHNSIIYKEWMDGATLKFHRSDWGCCHEILAEYENLLGQHNETFFPELVFVRPEAELMKSRSLSGSAFIDFPVNKTVIYPEYRRNTVELGKIEATIDSVRNDKDVSIISVWLKGYASPESPYTHNRDLAIGRTESLKEHIRRLYNFADDIIVTEHEPEDWEGLRRYVESSNINHRAEILEMIDSDLEPDAKEAKIKRTYPEEYRFLLQHCYPALRHTDYRIDYNIRSYNDVEEIKRVLKERPQNLSLNEFYLVASTHEPGTTEFTDVFETAVRMFPNDKIANLNAANAAIRQDDHKAARRYLDKAGDSAEAAYARGALAIREKDYKTAAMYLGKARKMGLEKAVTTLAELTERGYTE
;
A
#
# COMPACT_ATOMS: atom_id res chain seq x y z
N MET A 1 -35.57 6.48 55.76
CA MET A 1 -35.79 5.07 55.39
C MET A 1 -36.22 5.07 53.92
N LYS A 2 -35.59 4.48 52.89
CA LYS A 2 -34.64 3.38 52.67
C LYS A 2 -33.61 3.90 51.64
N ARG A 3 -32.28 3.92 51.85
CA ARG A 3 -31.25 2.88 51.82
C ARG A 3 -31.07 2.12 50.48
N THR A 4 -29.90 2.38 49.86
CA THR A 4 -29.00 1.47 49.11
C THR A 4 -29.48 1.01 47.71
N ILE A 5 -28.65 0.85 46.66
CA ILE A 5 -27.25 0.40 46.54
C ILE A 5 -26.63 1.00 45.25
N PHE A 6 -25.41 1.55 45.31
CA PHE A 6 -24.52 1.70 44.14
C PHE A 6 -23.55 0.51 44.14
N ILE A 7 -23.50 -0.22 43.03
CA ILE A 7 -22.59 -1.35 42.81
C ILE A 7 -21.24 -0.80 42.36
N LEU A 8 -20.22 -1.07 43.19
CA LEU A 8 -18.81 -0.94 42.86
C LEU A 8 -18.42 -2.13 41.97
N VAL A 9 -17.99 -1.89 40.72
CA VAL A 9 -17.27 -2.89 39.92
C VAL A 9 -15.83 -2.42 39.81
N ALA A 10 -14.97 -3.11 40.55
CA ALA A 10 -13.53 -3.04 40.40
C ALA A 10 -13.13 -3.77 39.11
N LEU A 11 -12.45 -3.07 38.20
CA LEU A 11 -11.75 -3.66 37.06
C LEU A 11 -10.25 -3.44 37.27
N LEU A 12 -9.63 -4.47 37.85
CA LEU A 12 -8.19 -4.69 37.86
C LEU A 12 -7.75 -5.01 36.44
N GLY A 13 -7.07 -4.05 35.81
CA GLY A 13 -6.34 -4.23 34.56
C GLY A 13 -4.97 -3.58 34.69
N LEU A 14 -4.04 -4.28 35.35
CA LEU A 14 -2.61 -4.00 35.30
C LEU A 14 -2.09 -4.42 33.92
N GLY A 15 -2.16 -3.48 32.97
CA GLY A 15 -1.44 -3.54 31.70
C GLY A 15 -0.31 -2.53 31.76
N SER A 16 0.91 -3.04 31.83
CA SER A 16 2.18 -2.30 31.91
C SER A 16 2.30 -1.22 30.83
N MET A 17 1.99 0.01 31.23
CA MET A 17 2.55 1.19 30.57
C MET A 17 4.06 1.11 30.78
N SER A 18 4.80 0.92 29.71
CA SER A 18 6.24 1.14 29.67
C SER A 18 6.48 2.56 30.16
N GLY A 19 6.81 2.66 31.44
CA GLY A 19 7.32 3.87 32.06
C GLY A 19 8.63 4.18 31.36
N VAL A 20 8.56 5.08 30.38
CA VAL A 20 9.68 5.97 30.15
C VAL A 20 9.82 6.67 31.49
N ALA A 21 10.85 6.30 32.25
CA ALA A 21 11.15 6.92 33.50
C ALA A 21 11.22 8.43 33.24
N ALA A 22 10.22 9.17 33.70
CA ALA A 22 10.33 10.61 33.85
C ALA A 22 11.42 10.79 34.91
N GLN A 23 12.68 10.87 34.46
CA GLN A 23 13.80 11.25 35.31
C GLN A 23 13.45 12.60 35.89
N LYS A 24 13.14 12.62 37.19
CA LYS A 24 13.12 13.86 37.98
C LYS A 24 14.55 14.39 37.99
N VAL A 25 14.84 15.25 37.03
CA VAL A 25 16.06 16.07 36.95
C VAL A 25 15.97 17.12 38.06
N LYS A 26 16.38 16.75 39.28
CA LYS A 26 16.47 17.66 40.43
C LYS A 26 17.89 18.20 40.56
N ASP A 27 17.99 19.53 40.49
CA ASP A 27 19.14 20.40 40.79
C ASP A 27 20.42 20.11 40.01
N ILE A 28 20.40 20.56 38.76
CA ILE A 28 21.47 20.32 37.80
C ILE A 28 22.30 21.58 37.52
N ILE A 29 21.67 22.76 37.60
CA ILE A 29 22.32 24.06 37.53
C ILE A 29 21.90 24.83 38.79
N PRO A 30 22.80 25.56 39.48
CA PRO A 30 22.43 26.28 40.70
C PRO A 30 21.16 27.12 40.48
N GLY A 31 20.18 27.01 41.37
CA GLY A 31 18.95 27.80 41.33
C GLY A 31 17.98 27.53 40.17
N VAL A 32 18.27 26.61 39.25
CA VAL A 32 17.43 26.30 38.07
C VAL A 32 17.25 24.79 37.92
N SER A 33 16.01 24.35 37.79
CA SER A 33 15.67 22.93 37.56
C SER A 33 14.76 22.76 36.34
N ILE A 34 14.86 21.61 35.68
CA ILE A 34 14.03 21.27 34.51
C ILE A 34 13.08 20.15 34.92
N ASN A 35 11.78 20.42 34.92
CA ASN A 35 10.76 19.47 35.40
C ASN A 35 10.32 18.48 34.33
N HIS A 36 10.32 18.91 33.07
CA HIS A 36 9.96 18.13 31.90
C HIS A 36 10.77 18.64 30.72
N PHE A 37 11.27 17.75 29.87
CA PHE A 37 11.86 18.12 28.59
C PHE A 37 11.44 17.11 27.51
N LYS A 38 11.38 17.59 26.28
CA LYS A 38 11.04 16.81 25.10
C LYS A 38 11.76 17.38 23.88
N MET A 39 12.28 16.51 23.03
CA MET A 39 12.91 16.88 21.77
C MET A 39 12.41 15.93 20.70
N GLU A 40 11.66 16.44 19.73
CA GLU A 40 11.01 15.64 18.70
C GLU A 40 11.11 16.30 17.34
N ARG A 41 11.37 15.48 16.32
CA ARG A 41 11.31 15.93 14.93
C ARG A 41 9.90 15.77 14.38
N ASN A 42 9.40 16.83 13.76
CA ASN A 42 8.18 16.81 12.96
C ASN A 42 8.47 17.40 11.58
N GLY A 43 8.50 16.53 10.57
CA GLY A 43 8.87 16.90 9.20
C GLY A 43 10.29 17.46 9.12
N LYS A 44 10.41 18.73 8.71
CA LYS A 44 11.69 19.44 8.58
C LYS A 44 12.13 20.18 9.85
N TYR A 45 11.34 20.13 10.92
CA TYR A 45 11.61 20.88 12.15
C TYR A 45 11.95 19.94 13.31
N LEU A 46 12.98 20.30 14.08
CA LEU A 46 13.23 19.75 15.41
C LEU A 46 12.65 20.72 16.43
N THR A 47 11.73 20.22 17.26
CA THR A 47 11.11 21.01 18.33
C THR A 47 11.70 20.62 19.67
N VAL A 48 12.14 21.62 20.43
CA VAL A 48 12.63 21.48 21.80
C VAL A 48 11.63 22.13 22.74
N GLU A 49 11.10 21.34 23.67
CA GLU A 49 10.17 21.78 24.70
C GLU A 49 10.75 21.47 26.07
N MET A 50 10.69 22.43 27.00
CA MET A 50 11.10 22.20 28.39
C MET A 50 10.36 23.10 29.36
N SER A 51 10.17 22.61 30.59
CA SER A 51 9.57 23.38 31.68
C SER A 51 10.65 23.76 32.69
N VAL A 52 11.03 25.04 32.69
CA VAL A 52 12.13 25.62 33.45
C VAL A 52 11.63 26.20 34.76
N ASN A 53 12.03 25.60 35.88
CA ASN A 53 11.70 26.09 37.22
C ASN A 53 12.83 26.98 37.76
N LEU A 54 12.43 28.21 38.10
CA LEU A 54 13.28 29.32 38.53
C LEU A 54 13.03 29.71 40.00
N THR A 55 12.31 28.89 40.76
CA THR A 55 11.87 29.22 42.14
C THR A 55 13.05 29.50 43.08
N ALA A 56 14.19 28.83 42.85
CA ALA A 56 15.41 29.00 43.63
C ALA A 56 16.41 29.98 42.99
N LEU A 57 16.07 30.60 41.87
CA LEU A 57 16.95 31.51 41.15
C LEU A 57 16.93 32.91 41.78
N ASN A 58 18.06 33.34 42.31
CA ASN A 58 18.25 34.71 42.79
C ASN A 58 19.12 35.50 41.80
N VAL A 59 18.63 36.66 41.35
CA VAL A 59 19.37 37.56 40.45
C VAL A 59 19.51 38.93 41.12
N GLU A 60 20.75 39.28 41.48
CA GLU A 60 21.06 40.58 42.08
C GLU A 60 20.67 41.76 41.17
N ALA A 61 20.33 42.90 41.75
CA ALA A 61 19.81 44.06 41.02
C ALA A 61 20.69 44.53 39.84
N ASN A 62 22.01 44.36 39.93
CA ASN A 62 22.98 44.80 38.93
C ASN A 62 23.45 43.68 37.97
N ARG A 63 22.93 42.46 38.10
CA ARG A 63 23.36 41.29 37.32
C ARG A 63 22.32 40.88 36.28
N ALA A 64 22.72 40.00 35.38
CA ALA A 64 21.81 39.23 34.53
C ALA A 64 22.21 37.76 34.54
N VAL A 65 21.24 36.87 34.31
CA VAL A 65 21.47 35.44 34.13
C VAL A 65 20.92 35.06 32.77
N LEU A 66 21.71 34.39 31.95
CA LEU A 66 21.29 33.85 30.67
C LEU A 66 21.19 32.34 30.78
N LEU A 67 20.06 31.78 30.37
CA LEU A 67 19.83 30.35 30.26
C LEU A 67 19.70 29.99 28.77
N THR A 68 20.67 29.25 28.25
CA THR A 68 20.81 28.97 26.81
C THR A 68 20.77 27.46 26.59
N PRO A 69 19.71 26.91 26.01
CA PRO A 69 19.73 25.54 25.50
C PRO A 69 20.67 25.47 24.28
N ARG A 70 21.53 24.45 24.25
CA ARG A 70 22.52 24.22 23.19
C ARG A 70 22.44 22.79 22.70
N LEU A 71 22.25 22.60 21.40
CA LEU A 71 22.43 21.31 20.75
C LEU A 71 23.91 21.08 20.45
N VAL A 72 24.41 19.88 20.72
CA VAL A 72 25.80 19.49 20.47
C VAL A 72 25.87 18.07 19.93
N ASN A 73 26.55 17.88 18.80
CA ASN A 73 26.96 16.56 18.31
C ASN A 73 28.36 16.65 17.70
N GLY A 74 29.35 15.99 18.31
CA GLY A 74 30.74 16.07 17.87
C GLY A 74 31.25 17.51 17.82
N THR A 75 31.64 17.98 16.63
CA THR A 75 32.11 19.35 16.38
C THR A 75 31.00 20.35 16.08
N ASP A 76 29.80 19.88 15.76
CA ASP A 76 28.65 20.72 15.45
C ASP A 76 27.92 21.15 16.72
N SER A 77 27.54 22.42 16.78
CA SER A 77 26.72 22.95 17.86
C SER A 77 25.79 24.05 17.39
N LEU A 78 24.66 24.22 18.09
CA LEU A 78 23.69 25.28 17.84
C LEU A 78 23.10 25.77 19.16
N ASP A 79 23.32 27.06 19.45
CA ASP A 79 22.63 27.76 20.52
C ASP A 79 21.19 28.09 20.11
N LEU A 80 20.24 27.65 20.93
CA LEU A 80 18.84 28.02 20.82
C LEU A 80 18.59 29.35 21.53
N PRO A 81 17.49 30.07 21.22
CA PRO A 81 17.14 31.32 21.88
C PRO A 81 17.26 31.27 23.41
N SER A 82 18.05 32.18 23.98
CA SER A 82 18.29 32.24 25.43
C SER A 82 17.11 32.86 26.19
N ILE A 83 16.95 32.47 27.46
CA ILE A 83 16.11 33.15 28.44
C ILE A 83 17.02 34.08 29.26
N GLY A 84 16.92 35.39 29.04
CA GLY A 84 17.66 36.41 29.76
C GLY A 84 16.87 36.96 30.95
N ILE A 85 17.44 36.87 32.14
CA ILE A 85 16.79 37.25 33.40
C ILE A 85 17.62 38.37 34.04
N TYR A 86 17.08 39.58 34.03
CA TYR A 86 17.82 40.79 34.39
C TYR A 86 17.38 41.32 35.76
N GLY A 87 18.36 41.57 36.62
CA GLY A 87 18.16 42.29 37.87
C GLY A 87 17.59 43.69 37.61
N ARG A 88 16.86 44.26 38.58
CA ARG A 88 16.09 45.50 38.39
C ARG A 88 16.89 46.66 37.79
N LYS A 89 18.08 46.94 38.30
CA LYS A 89 18.91 48.06 37.81
C LYS A 89 19.47 47.74 36.42
N ARG A 90 19.91 46.50 36.19
CA ARG A 90 20.38 46.01 34.89
C ARG A 90 19.29 46.11 33.81
N TYR A 91 18.07 45.66 34.12
CA TYR A 91 16.93 45.73 33.21
C TYR A 91 16.63 47.17 32.76
N TYR A 92 16.51 48.12 33.71
CA TYR A 92 16.25 49.51 33.34
C TYR A 92 17.42 50.18 32.63
N TYR A 93 18.66 49.75 32.88
CA TYR A 93 19.80 50.23 32.10
C TYR A 93 19.68 49.80 30.63
N TYR A 94 19.34 48.54 30.34
CA TYR A 94 19.19 48.05 28.96
C TYR A 94 18.05 48.78 28.25
N VAL A 95 16.88 48.86 28.89
CA VAL A 95 15.70 49.57 28.36
C VAL A 95 15.99 51.04 28.06
N ARG A 96 16.65 51.77 28.97
CA ARG A 96 16.92 53.21 28.80
C ARG A 96 17.94 53.52 27.73
N ASN A 97 18.92 52.63 27.53
CA ASN A 97 19.99 52.84 26.56
C ASN A 97 19.70 52.17 25.21
N GLY A 98 18.51 51.60 25.02
CA GLY A 98 18.15 50.90 23.78
C GLY A 98 19.03 49.67 23.50
N ILE A 99 19.64 49.08 24.54
CA ILE A 99 20.44 47.86 24.41
C ILE A 99 19.45 46.70 24.36
N GLY A 100 19.48 45.93 23.27
CA GLY A 100 18.57 44.81 23.07
C GLY A 100 18.72 43.75 24.15
N SER A 101 19.81 42.98 24.11
CA SER A 101 20.03 41.84 25.00
C SER A 101 21.53 41.51 25.06
N ILE A 102 21.90 40.56 25.92
CA ILE A 102 23.29 40.10 26.05
C ILE A 102 23.63 39.09 24.95
N SER A 103 22.71 38.18 24.59
CA SER A 103 22.95 37.13 23.57
C SER A 103 22.40 37.42 22.16
N GLY A 104 21.82 38.60 21.94
CA GLY A 104 21.34 39.03 20.61
C GLY A 104 19.82 38.96 20.42
N THR A 105 19.36 39.22 19.20
CA THR A 105 17.96 39.63 18.90
C THR A 105 16.87 38.61 19.25
N ASN A 106 17.21 37.35 19.47
CA ASN A 106 16.25 36.29 19.73
C ASN A 106 16.14 35.91 21.22
N GLU A 107 16.83 36.64 22.11
CA GLU A 107 16.75 36.41 23.56
C GLU A 107 15.37 36.82 24.12
N ALA A 108 14.77 35.95 24.93
CA ALA A 108 13.60 36.29 25.74
C ALA A 108 14.04 37.08 26.98
N ILE A 109 13.68 38.36 27.06
CA ILE A 109 14.14 39.26 28.13
C ILE A 109 13.08 39.37 29.23
N TRP A 110 13.47 39.05 30.45
CA TRP A 110 12.64 39.14 31.65
C TRP A 110 13.30 40.00 32.73
N GLN A 111 12.48 40.80 33.41
CA GLN A 111 12.91 41.41 34.67
C GLN A 111 12.79 40.36 35.79
N ALA A 112 13.83 40.16 36.58
CA ALA A 112 13.91 39.12 37.61
C ALA A 112 12.75 39.15 38.63
N SER A 113 12.19 40.32 38.93
CA SER A 113 11.05 40.45 39.86
C SER A 113 9.68 40.20 39.22
N LYS A 114 9.61 40.00 37.91
CA LYS A 114 8.37 39.85 37.13
C LYS A 114 8.26 38.51 36.40
N ILE A 115 9.35 37.76 36.37
CA ILE A 115 9.39 36.44 35.74
C ILE A 115 8.57 35.44 36.57
N PRO A 116 7.77 34.57 35.94
CA PRO A 116 7.10 33.49 36.67
C PRO A 116 8.13 32.47 37.20
N ASN A 117 7.77 31.79 38.29
CA ASN A 117 8.61 30.73 38.87
C ASN A 117 8.79 29.52 37.94
N ASN A 118 7.93 29.35 36.94
CA ASN A 118 8.01 28.30 35.96
C ASN A 118 7.79 28.89 34.56
N ILE A 119 8.68 28.57 33.62
CA ILE A 119 8.59 28.99 32.22
C ILE A 119 8.50 27.76 31.35
N ASP A 120 7.50 27.73 30.47
CA ASP A 120 7.46 26.76 29.39
C ASP A 120 8.23 27.33 28.19
N TYR A 121 9.33 26.68 27.87
CA TYR A 121 10.17 26.99 26.73
C TYR A 121 9.79 26.10 25.57
N HIS A 122 9.59 26.71 24.40
CA HIS A 122 9.30 26.02 23.15
C HIS A 122 10.09 26.69 22.03
N ASN A 123 10.88 25.91 21.30
CA ASN A 123 11.60 26.39 20.12
C ASN A 123 11.58 25.35 19.00
N SER A 124 11.40 25.81 17.76
CA SER A 124 11.42 24.96 16.58
C SER A 124 12.50 25.44 15.61
N ILE A 125 13.40 24.54 15.23
CA ILE A 125 14.52 24.80 14.33
C ILE A 125 14.48 23.89 13.11
N ILE A 126 15.10 24.31 12.00
CA ILE A 126 15.23 23.44 10.83
C ILE A 126 16.22 22.31 11.15
N TYR A 127 15.77 21.07 10.99
CA TYR A 127 16.56 19.88 11.25
C TYR A 127 17.73 19.76 10.26
N LYS A 128 18.89 19.34 10.77
CA LYS A 128 20.10 19.04 9.99
C LYS A 128 20.59 17.64 10.35
N GLU A 129 21.28 16.97 9.43
CA GLU A 129 21.72 15.57 9.63
C GLU A 129 22.56 15.36 10.89
N TRP A 130 23.45 16.31 11.24
CA TRP A 130 24.24 16.24 12.47
C TRP A 130 23.38 16.24 13.75
N MET A 131 22.10 16.61 13.67
CA MET A 131 21.21 16.61 14.82
C MET A 131 20.73 15.21 15.22
N ASP A 132 20.88 14.18 14.37
CA ASP A 132 20.68 12.78 14.81
C ASP A 132 21.78 12.41 15.80
N GLY A 133 21.41 11.93 16.98
CA GLY A 133 22.34 11.68 18.09
C GLY A 133 22.73 12.94 18.88
N ALA A 134 22.24 14.14 18.53
CA ALA A 134 22.62 15.37 19.22
C ALA A 134 22.14 15.39 20.67
N THR A 135 23.02 15.85 21.55
CA THR A 135 22.70 16.10 22.95
C THR A 135 22.19 17.51 23.14
N LEU A 136 21.13 17.66 23.94
CA LEU A 136 20.67 18.97 24.40
C LEU A 136 21.33 19.26 25.74
N LYS A 137 22.18 20.28 25.76
CA LYS A 137 22.77 20.85 26.97
C LYS A 137 22.03 22.12 27.37
N PHE A 138 22.06 22.43 28.64
CA PHE A 138 21.52 23.68 29.17
C PHE A 138 22.66 24.45 29.81
N HIS A 139 22.95 25.62 29.26
CA HIS A 139 24.02 26.50 29.70
C HIS A 139 23.46 27.65 30.51
N ARG A 140 24.10 27.99 31.63
CA ARG A 140 23.83 29.19 32.41
C ARG A 140 25.06 30.06 32.46
N SER A 141 24.92 31.34 32.11
CA SER A 141 25.97 32.34 32.32
C SER A 141 25.46 33.52 33.16
N ASP A 142 26.22 33.87 34.19
CA ASP A 142 25.95 35.00 35.08
C ASP A 142 26.78 36.20 34.66
N TRP A 143 26.12 37.34 34.44
CA TRP A 143 26.73 38.53 33.87
C TRP A 143 26.75 39.70 34.85
N GLY A 144 27.92 40.33 34.95
CA GLY A 144 28.15 41.54 35.71
C GLY A 144 27.87 42.84 34.94
N CYS A 145 28.27 43.97 35.53
CA CYS A 145 27.97 45.31 35.03
C CYS A 145 28.64 45.65 33.68
N CYS A 146 29.71 44.97 33.30
CA CYS A 146 30.57 45.34 32.16
C CYS A 146 30.60 44.29 31.04
N HIS A 147 29.56 43.47 30.89
CA HIS A 147 29.60 42.27 30.03
C HIS A 147 30.71 41.29 30.46
N GLU A 148 31.00 41.26 31.75
CA GLU A 148 31.90 40.30 32.35
C GLU A 148 31.11 39.07 32.80
N ILE A 149 31.57 37.89 32.43
CA ILE A 149 31.03 36.62 32.89
C ILE A 149 31.57 36.35 34.29
N LEU A 150 30.67 36.23 35.25
CA LEU A 150 30.98 36.02 36.67
C LEU A 150 30.98 34.54 37.04
N ALA A 151 30.15 33.72 36.37
CA ALA A 151 30.07 32.29 36.56
C ALA A 151 29.41 31.63 35.34
N GLU A 152 29.82 30.40 35.04
CA GLU A 152 29.20 29.57 34.01
C GLU A 152 28.94 28.16 34.53
N TYR A 153 27.82 27.60 34.08
CA TYR A 153 27.40 26.24 34.40
C TYR A 153 26.84 25.60 33.15
N GLU A 154 27.10 24.31 32.97
CA GLU A 154 26.55 23.53 31.86
C GLU A 154 26.08 22.18 32.40
N ASN A 155 24.97 21.69 31.87
CA ASN A 155 24.64 20.28 32.05
C ASN A 155 23.86 19.68 30.88
N LEU A 156 23.97 18.36 30.75
CA LEU A 156 23.20 17.55 29.82
C LEU A 156 21.73 17.41 30.27
N LEU A 157 20.77 17.73 29.40
CA LEU A 157 19.34 17.47 29.63
C LEU A 157 18.92 16.13 29.03
N GLY A 158 19.41 15.80 27.83
CA GLY A 158 19.07 14.56 27.14
C GLY A 158 19.66 14.49 25.74
N GLN A 159 19.25 13.49 24.98
CA GLN A 159 19.73 13.21 23.63
C GLN A 159 18.56 13.04 22.66
N HIS A 160 18.69 13.57 21.45
CA HIS A 160 17.82 13.29 20.32
C HIS A 160 18.36 12.09 19.57
N ASN A 161 17.53 11.08 19.38
CA ASN A 161 17.82 10.00 18.43
C ASN A 161 16.62 9.91 17.50
N GLU A 162 16.88 9.98 16.19
CA GLU A 162 15.83 9.72 15.21
C GLU A 162 15.26 8.32 15.40
N THR A 163 13.95 8.19 15.21
CA THR A 163 13.36 6.86 15.14
C THR A 163 13.89 6.21 13.88
N PHE A 164 14.68 5.15 14.04
CA PHE A 164 15.31 4.46 12.93
C PHE A 164 14.26 4.04 11.89
N PHE A 165 14.41 4.56 10.66
CA PHE A 165 13.57 4.23 9.53
C PHE A 165 14.47 3.61 8.45
N PRO A 166 14.32 2.31 8.14
CA PRO A 166 15.12 1.67 7.11
C PRO A 166 14.72 2.22 5.74
N GLU A 167 15.69 2.58 4.91
CA GLU A 167 15.42 2.96 3.54
C GLU A 167 14.76 1.79 2.79
N LEU A 168 13.66 2.06 2.09
CA LEU A 168 12.84 1.05 1.44
C LEU A 168 13.32 0.80 0.01
N VAL A 169 13.29 -0.47 -0.41
CA VAL A 169 13.80 -0.91 -1.72
C VAL A 169 12.62 -1.14 -2.67
N PHE A 170 12.38 -0.20 -3.58
CA PHE A 170 11.38 -0.35 -4.63
C PHE A 170 11.99 -1.03 -5.86
N VAL A 171 11.38 -2.13 -6.29
CA VAL A 171 11.86 -2.93 -7.42
C VAL A 171 11.25 -2.43 -8.71
N ARG A 172 12.10 -2.11 -9.69
CA ARG A 172 11.65 -1.81 -11.05
C ARG A 172 11.30 -3.12 -11.78
N PRO A 173 10.03 -3.33 -12.20
CA PRO A 173 9.64 -4.48 -13.00
C PRO A 173 10.35 -4.47 -14.36
N GLU A 174 10.54 -5.63 -14.97
CA GLU A 174 11.04 -5.71 -16.34
C GLU A 174 10.10 -5.00 -17.33
N ALA A 175 10.67 -4.37 -18.36
CA ALA A 175 9.88 -3.67 -19.36
C ALA A 175 9.28 -4.69 -20.35
N GLU A 176 7.96 -4.69 -20.48
CA GLU A 176 7.26 -5.44 -21.53
C GLU A 176 7.46 -4.74 -22.88
N LEU A 177 7.92 -5.48 -23.90
CA LEU A 177 8.01 -4.96 -25.28
C LEU A 177 6.61 -4.67 -25.85
N MET A 178 5.63 -5.52 -25.53
CA MET A 178 4.20 -5.33 -25.77
C MET A 178 3.40 -6.01 -24.68
N LYS A 179 2.27 -5.39 -24.30
CA LYS A 179 1.36 -5.92 -23.27
C LYS A 179 0.27 -6.74 -23.93
N SER A 180 0.38 -8.06 -23.90
CA SER A 180 -0.66 -8.97 -24.41
C SER A 180 -1.76 -9.18 -23.36
N ARG A 181 -3.02 -9.09 -23.77
CA ARG A 181 -4.21 -9.25 -22.92
C ARG A 181 -5.29 -10.03 -23.67
N SER A 182 -6.29 -10.50 -22.94
CA SER A 182 -7.45 -11.16 -23.53
C SER A 182 -8.75 -10.77 -22.83
N LEU A 183 -9.84 -10.76 -23.61
CA LEU A 183 -11.21 -10.68 -23.12
C LEU A 183 -11.94 -11.95 -23.54
N SER A 184 -12.73 -12.55 -22.66
CA SER A 184 -13.47 -13.78 -22.95
C SER A 184 -14.93 -13.68 -22.51
N GLY A 185 -15.80 -14.45 -23.14
CA GLY A 185 -17.19 -14.58 -22.78
C GLY A 185 -17.86 -15.74 -23.50
N SER A 186 -19.17 -15.87 -23.30
CA SER A 186 -20.00 -16.89 -23.95
C SER A 186 -21.25 -16.22 -24.51
N ALA A 187 -21.68 -16.67 -25.69
CA ALA A 187 -22.90 -16.21 -26.35
C ALA A 187 -23.82 -17.40 -26.68
N PHE A 188 -25.12 -17.22 -26.45
CA PHE A 188 -26.12 -18.27 -26.60
C PHE A 188 -26.94 -18.05 -27.86
N ILE A 189 -26.28 -18.18 -29.02
CA ILE A 189 -26.91 -17.91 -30.32
C ILE A 189 -27.95 -18.98 -30.62
N ASP A 190 -29.20 -18.54 -30.78
CA ASP A 190 -30.33 -19.36 -31.16
C ASP A 190 -30.34 -19.63 -32.67
N PHE A 191 -30.55 -20.90 -33.03
CA PHE A 191 -30.72 -21.33 -34.42
C PHE A 191 -32.08 -21.99 -34.60
N PRO A 192 -32.76 -21.81 -35.75
CA PRO A 192 -33.90 -22.66 -36.09
C PRO A 192 -33.51 -24.14 -36.06
N VAL A 193 -34.48 -25.00 -35.80
CA VAL A 193 -34.27 -26.45 -35.66
C VAL A 193 -33.53 -26.99 -36.88
N ASN A 194 -32.43 -27.71 -36.63
CA ASN A 194 -31.58 -28.33 -37.65
C ASN A 194 -31.06 -27.32 -38.71
N LYS A 195 -30.77 -26.08 -38.29
CA LYS A 195 -30.13 -25.06 -39.11
C LYS A 195 -28.86 -24.54 -38.45
N THR A 196 -27.97 -24.02 -39.29
CA THR A 196 -26.70 -23.40 -38.91
C THR A 196 -26.66 -21.90 -39.24
N VAL A 197 -27.61 -21.40 -40.03
CA VAL A 197 -27.67 -19.99 -40.45
C VAL A 197 -28.07 -19.10 -39.28
N ILE A 198 -27.31 -18.03 -39.06
CA ILE A 198 -27.63 -16.99 -38.06
C ILE A 198 -28.69 -16.04 -38.63
N TYR A 199 -29.75 -15.85 -37.85
CA TYR A 199 -30.75 -14.82 -38.07
C TYR A 199 -30.65 -13.83 -36.90
N PRO A 200 -30.15 -12.58 -37.11
CA PRO A 200 -29.91 -11.64 -36.02
C PRO A 200 -31.15 -11.34 -35.18
N GLU A 201 -32.32 -11.22 -35.80
CA GLU A 201 -33.58 -10.93 -35.08
C GLU A 201 -34.30 -12.19 -34.58
N TYR A 202 -33.70 -13.38 -34.71
CA TYR A 202 -34.31 -14.61 -34.21
C TYR A 202 -34.15 -14.71 -32.69
N ARG A 203 -35.28 -14.67 -31.98
CA ARG A 203 -35.33 -14.79 -30.52
C ARG A 203 -34.46 -13.73 -29.83
N ARG A 204 -33.38 -14.13 -29.15
CA ARG A 204 -32.49 -13.24 -28.39
C ARG A 204 -31.18 -12.96 -29.10
N ASN A 205 -31.04 -13.36 -30.36
CA ASN A 205 -29.78 -13.23 -31.10
C ASN A 205 -29.26 -11.79 -31.16
N THR A 206 -30.12 -10.78 -31.31
CA THR A 206 -29.70 -9.37 -31.27
C THR A 206 -28.92 -9.03 -29.99
N VAL A 207 -29.35 -9.58 -28.85
CA VAL A 207 -28.70 -9.37 -27.56
C VAL A 207 -27.41 -10.20 -27.46
N GLU A 208 -27.45 -11.46 -27.87
CA GLU A 208 -26.30 -12.37 -27.75
C GLU A 208 -25.16 -12.03 -28.71
N LEU A 209 -25.47 -11.64 -29.95
CA LEU A 209 -24.51 -11.10 -30.91
C LEU A 209 -23.94 -9.77 -30.39
N GLY A 210 -24.79 -8.90 -29.86
CA GLY A 210 -24.39 -7.63 -29.26
C GLY A 210 -23.37 -7.77 -28.11
N LYS A 211 -23.35 -8.89 -27.38
CA LYS A 211 -22.30 -9.15 -26.35
C LYS A 211 -20.92 -9.34 -26.97
N ILE A 212 -20.84 -10.12 -28.05
CA ILE A 212 -19.58 -10.37 -28.76
C ILE A 212 -19.10 -9.07 -29.39
N GLU A 213 -20.00 -8.37 -30.08
CA GLU A 213 -19.75 -7.08 -30.71
C GLU A 213 -19.25 -6.05 -29.70
N ALA A 214 -19.94 -5.87 -28.57
CA ALA A 214 -19.52 -4.97 -27.51
C ALA A 214 -18.13 -5.32 -26.95
N THR A 215 -17.80 -6.61 -26.86
CA THR A 215 -16.47 -7.04 -26.42
C THR A 215 -15.39 -6.65 -27.45
N ILE A 216 -15.63 -6.89 -28.74
CA ILE A 216 -14.73 -6.50 -29.83
C ILE A 216 -14.58 -4.97 -29.89
N ASP A 217 -15.68 -4.23 -29.80
CA ASP A 217 -15.70 -2.76 -29.88
C ASP A 217 -14.96 -2.11 -28.71
N SER A 218 -14.98 -2.74 -27.53
CA SER A 218 -14.27 -2.24 -26.34
C SER A 218 -12.75 -2.18 -26.53
N VAL A 219 -12.20 -2.99 -27.44
CA VAL A 219 -10.76 -3.04 -27.75
C VAL A 219 -10.43 -2.43 -29.10
N ARG A 220 -11.27 -2.63 -30.11
CA ARG A 220 -11.00 -2.18 -31.49
C ARG A 220 -10.97 -0.66 -31.63
N ASN A 221 -11.78 0.04 -30.84
CA ASN A 221 -11.87 1.50 -30.89
C ASN A 221 -10.72 2.19 -30.14
N ASP A 222 -9.90 1.45 -29.40
CA ASP A 222 -8.70 1.98 -28.75
C ASP A 222 -7.53 2.02 -29.74
N LYS A 223 -7.06 3.24 -30.05
CA LYS A 223 -5.95 3.48 -30.97
C LYS A 223 -4.61 2.86 -30.52
N ASP A 224 -4.49 2.49 -29.25
CA ASP A 224 -3.28 1.88 -28.70
C ASP A 224 -3.33 0.35 -28.72
N VAL A 225 -4.45 -0.21 -29.18
CA VAL A 225 -4.73 -1.64 -29.16
C VAL A 225 -4.73 -2.21 -30.57
N SER A 226 -4.19 -3.42 -30.71
CA SER A 226 -4.25 -4.20 -31.94
C SER A 226 -4.76 -5.60 -31.63
N ILE A 227 -5.88 -5.98 -32.22
CA ILE A 227 -6.44 -7.33 -32.12
C ILE A 227 -5.51 -8.30 -32.86
N ILE A 228 -5.12 -9.37 -32.17
CA ILE A 228 -4.24 -10.42 -32.69
C ILE A 228 -5.06 -11.61 -33.16
N SER A 229 -6.04 -12.04 -32.37
CA SER A 229 -6.95 -13.12 -32.77
C SER A 229 -8.31 -13.02 -32.10
N VAL A 230 -9.33 -13.54 -32.78
CA VAL A 230 -10.66 -13.81 -32.23
C VAL A 230 -10.87 -15.31 -32.28
N TRP A 231 -10.80 -15.97 -31.14
CA TRP A 231 -11.06 -17.40 -31.02
C TRP A 231 -12.53 -17.64 -30.70
N LEU A 232 -13.15 -18.61 -31.37
CA LEU A 232 -14.55 -19.00 -31.19
C LEU A 232 -14.63 -20.52 -31.02
N LYS A 233 -15.27 -21.01 -29.96
CA LYS A 233 -15.54 -22.45 -29.77
C LYS A 233 -17.02 -22.70 -29.57
N GLY A 234 -17.63 -23.45 -30.48
CA GLY A 234 -19.06 -23.76 -30.42
C GLY A 234 -19.35 -25.11 -29.78
N TYR A 235 -20.46 -25.18 -29.07
CA TYR A 235 -20.90 -26.33 -28.31
C TYR A 235 -22.31 -26.77 -28.71
N ALA A 236 -22.61 -28.07 -28.60
CA ALA A 236 -23.98 -28.57 -28.66
C ALA A 236 -24.35 -29.35 -27.39
N SER A 237 -25.65 -29.61 -27.23
CA SER A 237 -26.18 -30.43 -26.13
C SER A 237 -26.21 -31.92 -26.51
N PRO A 238 -26.00 -32.84 -25.55
CA PRO A 238 -26.02 -34.28 -25.79
C PRO A 238 -27.47 -34.80 -25.84
N GLU A 239 -28.18 -34.52 -26.94
CA GLU A 239 -29.59 -34.94 -27.15
C GLU A 239 -29.88 -35.48 -28.56
N SER A 240 -28.85 -35.59 -29.38
CA SER A 240 -28.90 -36.07 -30.77
C SER A 240 -27.66 -36.91 -31.04
N PRO A 241 -27.62 -37.71 -32.12
CA PRO A 241 -26.42 -38.50 -32.42
C PRO A 241 -25.18 -37.61 -32.45
N TYR A 242 -24.09 -38.09 -31.85
CA TYR A 242 -22.84 -37.33 -31.68
C TYR A 242 -22.34 -36.71 -32.99
N THR A 243 -22.41 -37.45 -34.10
CA THR A 243 -22.00 -36.95 -35.43
C THR A 243 -22.87 -35.77 -35.91
N HIS A 244 -24.16 -35.79 -35.62
CA HIS A 244 -25.07 -34.70 -35.94
C HIS A 244 -24.78 -33.46 -35.09
N ASN A 245 -24.54 -33.66 -33.79
CA ASN A 245 -24.14 -32.62 -32.87
C ASN A 245 -22.81 -31.96 -33.27
N ARG A 246 -21.82 -32.76 -33.69
CA ARG A 246 -20.56 -32.27 -34.27
C ARG A 246 -20.80 -31.38 -35.48
N ASP A 247 -21.58 -31.84 -36.45
CA ASP A 247 -21.81 -31.10 -37.70
C ASP A 247 -22.57 -29.77 -37.44
N LEU A 248 -23.50 -29.77 -36.47
CA LEU A 248 -24.17 -28.57 -36.01
C LEU A 248 -23.22 -27.60 -35.30
N ALA A 249 -22.37 -28.09 -34.39
CA ALA A 249 -21.39 -27.25 -33.69
C ALA A 249 -20.44 -26.57 -34.68
N ILE A 250 -19.86 -27.34 -35.62
CA ILE A 250 -18.98 -26.80 -36.67
C ILE A 250 -19.71 -25.75 -37.50
N GLY A 251 -20.87 -26.10 -38.06
CA GLY A 251 -21.57 -25.21 -38.99
C GLY A 251 -22.09 -23.92 -38.34
N ARG A 252 -22.48 -23.97 -37.06
CA ARG A 252 -22.92 -22.80 -36.30
C ARG A 252 -21.75 -21.88 -35.96
N THR A 253 -20.62 -22.43 -35.52
CA THR A 253 -19.40 -21.63 -35.27
C THR A 253 -18.89 -20.98 -36.55
N GLU A 254 -18.92 -21.70 -37.68
CA GLU A 254 -18.51 -21.12 -38.98
C GLU A 254 -19.44 -19.99 -39.42
N SER A 255 -20.74 -20.13 -39.19
CA SER A 255 -21.72 -19.07 -39.49
C SER A 255 -21.48 -17.83 -38.62
N LEU A 256 -21.09 -18.02 -37.36
CA LEU A 256 -20.72 -16.92 -36.46
C LEU A 256 -19.40 -16.27 -36.87
N LYS A 257 -18.39 -17.06 -37.24
CA LYS A 257 -17.14 -16.56 -37.82
C LYS A 257 -17.42 -15.66 -39.01
N GLU A 258 -18.26 -16.10 -39.96
CA GLU A 258 -18.57 -15.32 -41.15
C GLU A 258 -19.37 -14.05 -40.83
N HIS A 259 -20.28 -14.11 -39.85
CA HIS A 259 -21.02 -12.96 -39.37
C HIS A 259 -20.07 -11.87 -38.82
N ILE A 260 -19.21 -12.25 -37.86
CA ILE A 260 -18.24 -11.34 -37.24
C ILE A 260 -17.24 -10.83 -38.29
N ARG A 261 -16.73 -11.70 -39.15
CA ARG A 261 -15.78 -11.34 -40.21
C ARG A 261 -16.32 -10.24 -41.10
N ARG A 262 -17.58 -10.34 -41.55
CA ARG A 262 -18.22 -9.33 -42.41
C ARG A 262 -18.50 -8.04 -41.68
N LEU A 263 -19.00 -8.11 -40.45
CA LEU A 263 -19.32 -6.93 -39.66
C LEU A 263 -18.08 -6.06 -39.43
N TYR A 264 -16.94 -6.72 -39.21
CA TYR A 264 -15.70 -6.09 -38.79
C TYR A 264 -14.63 -6.03 -39.87
N ASN A 265 -14.86 -6.59 -41.06
CA ASN A 265 -13.88 -6.73 -42.14
C ASN A 265 -12.54 -7.30 -41.65
N PHE A 266 -12.59 -8.33 -40.79
CA PHE A 266 -11.37 -9.01 -40.34
C PHE A 266 -10.75 -9.84 -41.47
N ALA A 267 -9.43 -9.97 -41.46
CA ALA A 267 -8.74 -10.93 -42.31
C ALA A 267 -9.08 -12.37 -41.88
N ASP A 268 -9.01 -13.32 -42.82
CA ASP A 268 -9.48 -14.70 -42.62
C ASP A 268 -8.72 -15.45 -41.53
N ASP A 269 -7.46 -15.07 -41.28
CA ASP A 269 -6.55 -15.66 -40.31
C ASP A 269 -6.72 -15.12 -38.88
N ILE A 270 -7.41 -13.99 -38.70
CA ILE A 270 -7.66 -13.41 -37.38
C ILE A 270 -8.67 -14.26 -36.59
N ILE A 271 -9.67 -14.85 -37.26
CA ILE A 271 -10.73 -15.61 -36.59
C ILE A 271 -10.41 -17.11 -36.62
N VAL A 272 -10.12 -17.66 -35.45
CA VAL A 272 -9.83 -19.09 -35.23
C VAL A 272 -11.07 -19.76 -34.67
N THR A 273 -11.42 -20.93 -35.21
CA THR A 273 -12.62 -21.68 -34.79
C THR A 273 -12.26 -23.06 -34.24
N GLU A 274 -12.93 -23.41 -33.16
CA GLU A 274 -12.93 -24.74 -32.55
C GLU A 274 -14.38 -25.20 -32.34
N HIS A 275 -14.55 -26.48 -32.04
CA HIS A 275 -15.85 -27.05 -31.74
C HIS A 275 -15.73 -28.13 -30.68
N GLU A 276 -16.77 -28.23 -29.85
CA GLU A 276 -17.04 -29.35 -28.97
C GLU A 276 -18.40 -29.92 -29.38
N PRO A 277 -18.45 -31.16 -29.90
CA PRO A 277 -19.72 -31.74 -30.32
C PRO A 277 -20.75 -31.76 -29.20
N GLU A 278 -20.34 -32.07 -27.97
CA GLU A 278 -21.25 -32.16 -26.83
C GLU A 278 -20.62 -31.60 -25.56
N ASP A 279 -21.26 -30.60 -24.94
CA ASP A 279 -20.77 -29.93 -23.72
C ASP A 279 -21.01 -30.78 -22.46
N TRP A 280 -20.33 -31.92 -22.37
CA TRP A 280 -20.39 -32.81 -21.21
C TRP A 280 -19.84 -32.16 -19.94
N GLU A 281 -18.83 -31.28 -20.06
CA GLU A 281 -18.28 -30.52 -18.94
C GLU A 281 -19.29 -29.48 -18.41
N GLY A 282 -19.98 -28.76 -19.31
CA GLY A 282 -21.08 -27.87 -18.96
C GLY A 282 -22.25 -28.61 -18.32
N LEU A 283 -22.61 -29.79 -18.85
CA LEU A 283 -23.64 -30.64 -18.24
C LEU A 283 -23.23 -31.07 -16.82
N ARG A 284 -21.98 -31.50 -16.64
CA ARG A 284 -21.43 -31.87 -15.32
C ARG A 284 -21.56 -30.73 -14.32
N ARG A 285 -21.08 -29.53 -14.67
CA ARG A 285 -21.14 -28.32 -13.83
C ARG A 285 -22.59 -27.95 -13.46
N TYR A 286 -23.51 -28.06 -14.41
CA TYR A 286 -24.93 -27.82 -14.15
C TYR A 286 -25.49 -28.82 -13.15
N VAL A 287 -25.26 -30.13 -13.36
CA VAL A 287 -25.78 -31.18 -12.49
C VAL A 287 -25.22 -31.02 -11.07
N GLU A 288 -23.92 -30.78 -10.94
CA GLU A 288 -23.22 -30.58 -9.65
C GLU A 288 -23.81 -29.43 -8.83
N SER A 289 -24.16 -28.32 -9.49
CA SER A 289 -24.75 -27.14 -8.84
C SER A 289 -26.27 -27.22 -8.65
N SER A 290 -26.93 -28.24 -9.18
CA SER A 290 -28.38 -28.40 -9.13
C SER A 290 -28.88 -29.23 -7.94
N ASN A 291 -30.19 -29.15 -7.70
CA ASN A 291 -30.93 -30.00 -6.77
C ASN A 291 -31.69 -31.13 -7.49
N ILE A 292 -31.18 -31.59 -8.63
CA ILE A 292 -31.79 -32.70 -9.36
C ILE A 292 -31.75 -33.99 -8.52
N ASN A 293 -32.80 -34.81 -8.62
CA ASN A 293 -32.79 -36.14 -7.99
C ASN A 293 -31.71 -37.01 -8.65
N HIS A 294 -31.23 -38.03 -7.93
CA HIS A 294 -30.19 -38.95 -8.42
C HIS A 294 -28.91 -38.24 -8.91
N ARG A 295 -28.58 -37.07 -8.31
CA ARG A 295 -27.46 -36.23 -8.76
C ARG A 295 -26.13 -36.98 -8.79
N ALA A 296 -25.82 -37.76 -7.75
CA ALA A 296 -24.54 -38.46 -7.66
C ALA A 296 -24.40 -39.53 -8.75
N GLU A 297 -25.47 -40.26 -9.00
CA GLU A 297 -25.53 -41.32 -10.00
C GLU A 297 -25.49 -40.76 -11.44
N ILE A 298 -26.17 -39.63 -11.68
CA ILE A 298 -26.09 -38.93 -12.96
C ILE A 298 -24.67 -38.39 -13.19
N LEU A 299 -24.02 -37.83 -12.17
CA LEU A 299 -22.61 -37.40 -12.26
C LEU A 299 -21.67 -38.58 -12.57
N GLU A 300 -21.87 -39.73 -11.93
CA GLU A 300 -21.09 -40.94 -12.23
C GLU A 300 -21.28 -41.40 -13.69
N MET A 301 -22.50 -41.30 -14.23
CA MET A 301 -22.74 -41.58 -15.65
C MET A 301 -22.05 -40.56 -16.57
N ILE A 302 -22.08 -39.27 -16.21
CA ILE A 302 -21.39 -38.20 -16.96
C ILE A 302 -19.88 -38.43 -16.96
N ASP A 303 -19.31 -38.79 -15.81
CA ASP A 303 -17.87 -39.00 -15.61
C ASP A 303 -17.39 -40.38 -16.11
N SER A 304 -18.29 -41.23 -16.62
CA SER A 304 -17.93 -42.56 -17.14
C SER A 304 -17.22 -42.53 -18.49
N ASP A 305 -16.45 -43.59 -18.76
CA ASP A 305 -15.75 -43.83 -20.04
C ASP A 305 -16.67 -44.34 -21.17
N LEU A 306 -17.99 -44.22 -21.01
CA LEU A 306 -18.94 -44.58 -22.07
C LEU A 306 -18.83 -43.59 -23.24
N GLU A 307 -18.94 -44.13 -24.46
CA GLU A 307 -19.09 -43.32 -25.67
C GLU A 307 -20.26 -42.34 -25.53
N PRO A 308 -20.18 -41.11 -26.09
CA PRO A 308 -21.14 -40.03 -25.83
C PRO A 308 -22.61 -40.42 -26.05
N ASP A 309 -22.93 -41.06 -27.18
CA ASP A 309 -24.31 -41.53 -27.47
C ASP A 309 -24.78 -42.60 -26.47
N ALA A 310 -23.88 -43.50 -26.05
CA ALA A 310 -24.20 -44.52 -25.06
C ALA A 310 -24.42 -43.92 -23.66
N LYS A 311 -23.68 -42.85 -23.35
CA LYS A 311 -23.80 -42.07 -22.11
C LYS A 311 -25.15 -41.36 -22.04
N GLU A 312 -25.54 -40.62 -23.08
CA GLU A 312 -26.88 -40.00 -23.20
C GLU A 312 -27.98 -41.04 -23.05
N ALA A 313 -27.88 -42.14 -23.80
CA ALA A 313 -28.91 -43.17 -23.82
C ALA A 313 -29.08 -43.85 -22.45
N LYS A 314 -27.97 -44.03 -21.71
CA LYS A 314 -27.98 -44.60 -20.36
C LYS A 314 -28.68 -43.66 -19.38
N ILE A 315 -28.36 -42.36 -19.39
CA ILE A 315 -29.02 -41.36 -18.53
C ILE A 315 -30.52 -41.32 -18.84
N LYS A 316 -30.88 -41.20 -20.12
CA LYS A 316 -32.27 -41.12 -20.59
C LYS A 316 -33.12 -42.34 -20.23
N ARG A 317 -32.55 -43.54 -20.33
CA ARG A 317 -33.26 -44.78 -19.98
C ARG A 317 -33.40 -44.97 -18.48
N THR A 318 -32.36 -44.63 -17.71
CA THR A 318 -32.30 -44.91 -16.27
C THR A 318 -33.06 -43.86 -15.46
N TYR A 319 -32.99 -42.59 -15.89
CA TYR A 319 -33.57 -41.44 -15.20
C TYR A 319 -34.40 -40.58 -16.17
N PRO A 320 -35.55 -41.08 -16.68
CA PRO A 320 -36.32 -40.39 -17.72
C PRO A 320 -36.94 -39.06 -17.26
N GLU A 321 -37.27 -38.92 -15.98
CA GLU A 321 -37.84 -37.68 -15.43
C GLU A 321 -36.76 -36.59 -15.33
N GLU A 322 -35.59 -36.94 -14.80
CA GLU A 322 -34.41 -36.08 -14.71
C GLU A 322 -33.89 -35.72 -16.09
N TYR A 323 -33.85 -36.67 -17.03
CA TYR A 323 -33.48 -36.38 -18.42
C TYR A 323 -34.42 -35.35 -19.05
N ARG A 324 -35.74 -35.46 -18.82
CA ARG A 324 -36.71 -34.47 -19.30
C ARG A 324 -36.48 -33.09 -18.65
N PHE A 325 -36.12 -33.06 -17.37
CA PHE A 325 -35.74 -31.83 -16.68
C PHE A 325 -34.49 -31.20 -17.31
N LEU A 326 -33.42 -31.98 -17.52
CA LEU A 326 -32.19 -31.52 -18.16
C LEU A 326 -32.45 -31.00 -19.58
N LEU A 327 -33.25 -31.71 -20.36
CA LEU A 327 -33.63 -31.30 -21.72
C LEU A 327 -34.35 -29.94 -21.73
N GLN A 328 -35.17 -29.64 -20.71
CA GLN A 328 -35.93 -28.39 -20.64
C GLN A 328 -35.15 -27.22 -20.04
N HIS A 329 -34.27 -27.48 -19.07
CA HIS A 329 -33.68 -26.44 -18.22
C HIS A 329 -32.16 -26.34 -18.29
N CYS A 330 -31.46 -27.37 -18.79
CA CYS A 330 -30.00 -27.41 -18.90
C CYS A 330 -29.55 -27.35 -20.36
N TYR A 331 -30.01 -28.29 -21.19
CA TYR A 331 -29.51 -28.51 -22.55
C TYR A 331 -29.59 -27.27 -23.46
N PRO A 332 -30.63 -26.40 -23.39
CA PRO A 332 -30.62 -25.16 -24.15
C PRO A 332 -29.42 -24.25 -23.84
N ALA A 333 -28.94 -24.24 -22.59
CA ALA A 333 -27.77 -23.46 -22.20
C ALA A 333 -26.44 -24.13 -22.56
N LEU A 334 -26.42 -25.44 -22.86
CA LEU A 334 -25.22 -26.11 -23.37
C LEU A 334 -24.94 -25.78 -24.84
N ARG A 335 -25.89 -25.15 -25.54
CA ARG A 335 -25.75 -24.70 -26.93
C ARG A 335 -25.24 -23.26 -26.93
N HIS A 336 -23.94 -23.10 -26.71
CA HIS A 336 -23.31 -21.79 -26.65
C HIS A 336 -22.06 -21.74 -27.52
N THR A 337 -21.55 -20.53 -27.72
CA THR A 337 -20.23 -20.32 -28.30
C THR A 337 -19.41 -19.49 -27.32
N ASP A 338 -18.31 -20.07 -26.85
CA ASP A 338 -17.29 -19.34 -26.12
C ASP A 338 -16.45 -18.53 -27.11
N TYR A 339 -16.06 -17.34 -26.70
CA TYR A 339 -15.21 -16.47 -27.50
C TYR A 339 -14.09 -15.87 -26.66
N ARG A 340 -12.93 -15.65 -27.29
CA ARG A 340 -11.78 -14.95 -26.71
C ARG A 340 -11.17 -14.01 -27.73
N ILE A 341 -10.97 -12.75 -27.34
CA ILE A 341 -10.27 -11.74 -28.14
C ILE A 341 -8.90 -11.55 -27.51
N ASP A 342 -7.85 -11.97 -28.22
CA ASP A 342 -6.46 -11.73 -27.84
C ASP A 342 -5.98 -10.45 -28.53
N TYR A 343 -5.38 -9.54 -27.77
CA TYR A 343 -4.94 -8.24 -28.29
C TYR A 343 -3.66 -7.76 -27.60
N ASN A 344 -2.93 -6.90 -28.31
CA ASN A 344 -1.75 -6.24 -27.79
C ASN A 344 -2.04 -4.76 -27.54
N ILE A 345 -1.57 -4.26 -26.41
CA ILE A 345 -1.52 -2.84 -26.09
C ILE A 345 -0.08 -2.38 -26.28
N ARG A 346 0.14 -1.31 -27.05
CA ARG A 346 1.49 -0.76 -27.21
C ARG A 346 2.07 -0.31 -25.86
N SER A 347 3.38 -0.33 -25.76
CA SER A 347 4.09 0.25 -24.61
C SER A 347 4.16 1.78 -24.72
N TYR A 348 4.14 2.45 -23.58
CA TYR A 348 4.19 3.89 -23.40
C TYR A 348 5.57 4.25 -22.83
N ASN A 349 6.30 5.13 -23.53
CA ASN A 349 7.64 5.57 -23.10
C ASN A 349 7.67 7.03 -22.64
N ASP A 350 6.69 7.84 -23.06
CA ASP A 350 6.54 9.22 -22.61
C ASP A 350 5.80 9.28 -21.27
N VAL A 351 6.43 9.84 -20.25
CA VAL A 351 5.88 9.81 -18.88
C VAL A 351 4.58 10.60 -18.75
N GLU A 352 4.42 11.71 -19.49
CA GLU A 352 3.19 12.50 -19.46
C GLU A 352 2.03 11.76 -20.15
N GLU A 353 2.31 10.99 -21.20
CA GLU A 353 1.37 10.02 -21.74
C GLU A 353 0.99 8.95 -20.72
N ILE A 354 1.96 8.34 -20.03
CA ILE A 354 1.68 7.31 -19.01
C ILE A 354 0.79 7.89 -17.90
N LYS A 355 1.03 9.12 -17.45
CA LYS A 355 0.18 9.80 -16.44
C LYS A 355 -1.27 9.98 -16.91
N ARG A 356 -1.49 10.32 -18.19
CA ARG A 356 -2.85 10.40 -18.75
C ARG A 356 -3.52 9.03 -18.77
N VAL A 357 -2.81 8.00 -19.24
CA VAL A 357 -3.31 6.62 -19.29
C VAL A 357 -3.62 6.09 -17.89
N LEU A 358 -2.76 6.38 -16.90
CA LEU A 358 -2.97 6.04 -15.49
C LEU A 358 -4.31 6.55 -14.95
N LYS A 359 -4.69 7.78 -15.34
CA LYS A 359 -5.94 8.41 -14.89
C LYS A 359 -7.17 7.85 -15.59
N GLU A 360 -7.06 7.56 -16.89
CA GLU A 360 -8.21 7.20 -17.74
C GLU A 360 -8.46 5.69 -17.83
N ARG A 361 -7.39 4.91 -17.93
CA ARG A 361 -7.41 3.46 -18.20
C ARG A 361 -6.18 2.77 -17.60
N PRO A 362 -6.01 2.79 -16.26
CA PRO A 362 -4.83 2.22 -15.59
C PRO A 362 -4.58 0.74 -15.90
N GLN A 363 -5.62 -0.02 -16.27
CA GLN A 363 -5.52 -1.42 -16.69
C GLN A 363 -4.69 -1.63 -17.96
N ASN A 364 -4.46 -0.56 -18.75
CA ASN A 364 -3.64 -0.61 -19.97
C ASN A 364 -2.15 -0.41 -19.68
N LEU A 365 -1.77 -0.11 -18.43
CA LEU A 365 -0.37 0.06 -18.03
C LEU A 365 0.26 -1.25 -17.57
N SER A 366 1.54 -1.43 -17.90
CA SER A 366 2.42 -2.43 -17.29
C SER A 366 2.93 -1.93 -15.95
N LEU A 367 3.40 -2.85 -15.11
CA LEU A 367 4.02 -2.51 -13.83
C LEU A 367 5.26 -1.61 -14.00
N ASN A 368 6.03 -1.76 -15.08
CA ASN A 368 7.16 -0.88 -15.37
C ASN A 368 6.70 0.57 -15.62
N GLU A 369 5.61 0.75 -16.36
CA GLU A 369 5.04 2.08 -16.64
C GLU A 369 4.49 2.73 -15.35
N PHE A 370 3.83 1.97 -14.47
CA PHE A 370 3.50 2.46 -13.12
C PHE A 370 4.76 2.91 -12.37
N TYR A 371 5.82 2.12 -12.38
CA TYR A 371 7.09 2.48 -11.72
C TYR A 371 7.71 3.76 -12.29
N LEU A 372 7.65 3.97 -13.62
CA LEU A 372 8.14 5.19 -14.27
C LEU A 372 7.39 6.43 -13.77
N VAL A 373 6.07 6.36 -13.61
CA VAL A 373 5.28 7.47 -13.04
C VAL A 373 5.64 7.71 -11.57
N ALA A 374 5.69 6.64 -10.76
CA ALA A 374 6.05 6.75 -9.36
C ALA A 374 7.43 7.42 -9.18
N SER A 375 8.39 7.10 -10.06
CA SER A 375 9.75 7.67 -10.05
C SER A 375 9.79 9.18 -10.35
N THR A 376 8.68 9.79 -10.77
CA THR A 376 8.57 11.26 -10.92
C THR A 376 8.10 11.98 -9.67
N HIS A 377 7.75 11.23 -8.62
CA HIS A 377 7.29 11.74 -7.34
C HIS A 377 8.31 11.42 -6.24
N GLU A 378 8.36 12.26 -5.20
CA GLU A 378 9.23 12.00 -4.05
C GLU A 378 8.71 10.80 -3.23
N PRO A 379 9.56 9.82 -2.87
CA PRO A 379 9.13 8.67 -2.08
C PRO A 379 8.52 9.06 -0.72
N GLY A 380 7.22 8.80 -0.57
CA GLY A 380 6.44 9.09 0.65
C GLY A 380 5.36 10.16 0.47
N THR A 381 5.27 10.82 -0.69
CA THR A 381 4.09 11.65 -0.99
C THR A 381 2.87 10.80 -1.30
N THR A 382 1.69 11.41 -1.26
CA THR A 382 0.43 10.76 -1.63
C THR A 382 0.47 10.31 -3.10
N GLU A 383 0.97 11.15 -4.00
CA GLU A 383 1.06 10.83 -5.43
C GLU A 383 1.95 9.62 -5.70
N PHE A 384 3.09 9.51 -5.00
CA PHE A 384 3.96 8.34 -5.10
C PHE A 384 3.25 7.06 -4.61
N THR A 385 2.50 7.17 -3.51
CA THR A 385 1.80 6.05 -2.88
C THR A 385 0.64 5.55 -3.75
N ASP A 386 -0.19 6.48 -4.25
CA ASP A 386 -1.38 6.20 -5.06
C ASP A 386 -1.05 5.41 -6.34
N VAL A 387 0.13 5.66 -6.93
CA VAL A 387 0.59 4.93 -8.12
C VAL A 387 0.78 3.45 -7.81
N PHE A 388 1.45 3.10 -6.71
CA PHE A 388 1.66 1.70 -6.32
C PHE A 388 0.38 1.03 -5.80
N GLU A 389 -0.51 1.78 -5.15
CA GLU A 389 -1.83 1.26 -4.78
C GLU A 389 -2.69 0.95 -6.00
N THR A 390 -2.62 1.78 -7.04
CA THR A 390 -3.31 1.52 -8.30
C THR A 390 -2.68 0.33 -9.02
N ALA A 391 -1.35 0.23 -9.05
CA ALA A 391 -0.63 -0.89 -9.63
C ALA A 391 -1.05 -2.23 -8.99
N VAL A 392 -1.04 -2.33 -7.66
CA VAL A 392 -1.44 -3.58 -6.97
C VAL A 392 -2.94 -3.88 -7.13
N ARG A 393 -3.79 -2.87 -7.37
CA ARG A 393 -5.20 -3.10 -7.71
C ARG A 393 -5.37 -3.72 -9.09
N MET A 394 -4.56 -3.29 -10.06
CA MET A 394 -4.56 -3.85 -11.43
C MET A 394 -3.88 -5.23 -11.49
N PHE A 395 -2.89 -5.47 -10.63
CA PHE A 395 -2.11 -6.71 -10.57
C PHE A 395 -2.12 -7.33 -9.15
N PRO A 396 -3.29 -7.77 -8.64
CA PRO A 396 -3.46 -8.13 -7.23
C PRO A 396 -2.69 -9.35 -6.75
N ASN A 397 -2.19 -10.18 -7.67
CA ASN A 397 -1.44 -11.39 -7.38
C ASN A 397 0.02 -11.31 -7.88
N ASP A 398 0.43 -10.18 -8.48
CA ASP A 398 1.82 -10.01 -8.91
C ASP A 398 2.73 -9.72 -7.70
N LYS A 399 3.86 -10.41 -7.63
CA LYS A 399 4.78 -10.35 -6.50
C LYS A 399 5.45 -8.98 -6.37
N ILE A 400 5.85 -8.36 -7.49
CA ILE A 400 6.54 -7.08 -7.50
C ILE A 400 5.57 -5.94 -7.21
N ALA A 401 4.36 -5.99 -7.78
CA ALA A 401 3.29 -5.03 -7.48
C ALA A 401 2.98 -5.01 -5.98
N ASN A 402 2.82 -6.20 -5.37
CA ASN A 402 2.59 -6.34 -3.94
C ASN A 402 3.80 -5.88 -3.11
N LEU A 403 5.03 -6.21 -3.51
CA LEU A 403 6.23 -5.75 -2.82
C LEU A 403 6.34 -4.22 -2.79
N ASN A 404 6.15 -3.55 -3.92
CA ASN A 404 6.24 -2.10 -4.01
C ASN A 404 5.11 -1.42 -3.23
N ALA A 405 3.88 -1.94 -3.32
CA ALA A 405 2.76 -1.45 -2.52
C ALA A 405 2.97 -1.66 -1.01
N ALA A 406 3.61 -2.77 -0.61
CA ALA A 406 4.00 -2.98 0.78
C ALA A 406 4.97 -1.91 1.28
N ASN A 407 6.01 -1.59 0.51
CA ASN A 407 6.96 -0.54 0.86
C ASN A 407 6.27 0.83 0.95
N ALA A 408 5.39 1.17 0.00
CA ALA A 408 4.60 2.39 0.09
C ALA A 408 3.75 2.45 1.38
N ALA A 409 3.12 1.33 1.76
CA ALA A 409 2.36 1.24 3.01
C ALA A 409 3.23 1.32 4.28
N ILE A 410 4.42 0.71 4.30
CA ILE A 410 5.40 0.82 5.41
C ILE A 410 5.78 2.29 5.63
N ARG A 411 5.98 3.05 4.54
CA ARG A 411 6.31 4.47 4.59
C ARG A 411 5.21 5.33 5.20
N GLN A 412 3.94 4.96 4.99
CA GLN A 412 2.76 5.63 5.55
C GLN A 412 2.38 5.12 6.95
N ASP A 413 3.19 4.24 7.55
CA ASP A 413 2.88 3.55 8.81
C ASP A 413 1.55 2.74 8.77
N ASP A 414 1.07 2.39 7.57
CA ASP A 414 -0.04 1.43 7.41
C ASP A 414 0.49 0.00 7.45
N HIS A 415 0.82 -0.43 8.67
CA HIS A 415 1.36 -1.77 8.93
C HIS A 415 0.40 -2.89 8.52
N LYS A 416 -0.92 -2.62 8.56
CA LYS A 416 -1.94 -3.60 8.21
C LYS A 416 -1.95 -3.85 6.70
N ALA A 417 -1.95 -2.78 5.89
CA ALA A 417 -1.86 -2.91 4.44
C ALA A 417 -0.51 -3.51 4.03
N ALA A 418 0.59 -3.05 4.64
CA ALA A 418 1.93 -3.59 4.39
C ALA A 418 1.98 -5.10 4.57
N ARG A 419 1.46 -5.64 5.69
CA ARG A 419 1.43 -7.09 5.94
C ARG A 419 0.63 -7.84 4.89
N ARG A 420 -0.57 -7.36 4.55
CA ARG A 420 -1.44 -7.97 3.53
C ARG A 420 -0.75 -8.05 2.17
N TYR A 421 -0.02 -7.01 1.77
CA TYR A 421 0.72 -7.01 0.52
C TYR A 421 1.96 -7.92 0.60
N LEU A 422 2.69 -7.93 1.72
CA LEU A 422 3.84 -8.82 1.92
C LEU A 422 3.48 -10.31 1.88
N ASP A 423 2.25 -10.69 2.24
CA ASP A 423 1.76 -12.08 2.11
C ASP A 423 1.75 -12.55 0.64
N LYS A 424 1.65 -11.61 -0.31
CA LYS A 424 1.65 -11.88 -1.76
C LYS A 424 2.94 -11.48 -2.48
N ALA A 425 3.89 -10.88 -1.77
CA ALA A 425 5.16 -10.39 -2.35
C ALA A 425 6.19 -11.51 -2.64
N GLY A 426 5.89 -12.77 -2.28
CA GLY A 426 6.81 -13.90 -2.46
C GLY A 426 8.04 -13.85 -1.56
N ASP A 427 9.12 -14.50 -2.00
CA ASP A 427 10.30 -14.84 -1.18
C ASP A 427 11.62 -14.26 -1.71
N SER A 428 11.59 -13.21 -2.55
CA SER A 428 12.83 -12.56 -3.02
C SER A 428 13.64 -11.93 -1.88
N ALA A 429 14.89 -11.53 -2.16
CA ALA A 429 15.74 -10.88 -1.16
C ALA A 429 15.13 -9.55 -0.71
N GLU A 430 14.53 -8.79 -1.63
CA GLU A 430 13.83 -7.54 -1.39
C GLU A 430 12.53 -7.77 -0.61
N ALA A 431 11.80 -8.85 -0.88
CA ALA A 431 10.61 -9.19 -0.09
C ALA A 431 10.97 -9.63 1.33
N ALA A 432 12.10 -10.33 1.53
CA ALA A 432 12.62 -10.60 2.86
C ALA A 432 13.05 -9.30 3.56
N TYR A 433 13.73 -8.40 2.85
CA TYR A 433 14.15 -7.10 3.37
C TYR A 433 12.94 -6.25 3.79
N ALA A 434 11.90 -6.15 2.96
CA ALA A 434 10.69 -5.39 3.27
C ALA A 434 9.95 -5.93 4.51
N ARG A 435 9.96 -7.25 4.75
CA ARG A 435 9.46 -7.83 6.01
C ARG A 435 10.32 -7.41 7.21
N GLY A 436 11.63 -7.36 7.04
CA GLY A 436 12.55 -6.82 8.04
C GLY A 436 12.30 -5.33 8.31
N ALA A 437 12.09 -4.54 7.26
CA ALA A 437 11.79 -3.12 7.36
C ALA A 437 10.46 -2.85 8.10
N LEU A 438 9.40 -3.60 7.78
CA LEU A 438 8.14 -3.54 8.52
C LEU A 438 8.35 -3.89 10.01
N ALA A 439 9.12 -4.94 10.30
CA ALA A 439 9.40 -5.33 11.68
C ALA A 439 10.17 -4.24 12.46
N ILE A 440 11.07 -3.49 11.81
CA ILE A 440 11.70 -2.30 12.41
C ILE A 440 10.66 -1.24 12.76
N ARG A 441 9.71 -0.95 11.83
CA ARG A 441 8.62 0.01 12.08
C ARG A 441 7.71 -0.43 13.21
N GLU A 442 7.51 -1.74 13.35
CA GLU A 442 6.74 -2.35 14.45
C GLU A 442 7.54 -2.51 15.75
N LYS A 443 8.83 -2.12 15.75
CA LYS A 443 9.77 -2.29 16.87
C LYS A 443 9.98 -3.76 17.29
N ASP A 444 9.70 -4.71 16.40
CA ASP A 444 10.05 -6.12 16.55
C ASP A 444 11.44 -6.37 15.96
N TYR A 445 12.46 -5.92 16.67
CA TYR A 445 13.84 -5.96 16.20
C TYR A 445 14.40 -7.38 16.07
N LYS A 446 13.85 -8.35 16.82
CA LYS A 446 14.20 -9.77 16.68
C LYS A 446 13.75 -10.30 15.32
N THR A 447 12.49 -10.04 14.97
CA THR A 447 11.95 -10.42 13.64
C THR A 447 12.66 -9.64 12.53
N ALA A 448 12.97 -8.36 12.75
CA ALA A 448 13.75 -7.56 11.81
C ALA A 448 15.12 -8.19 11.52
N ALA A 449 15.90 -8.51 12.55
CA ALA A 449 17.22 -9.11 12.40
C ALA A 449 17.16 -10.46 11.68
N MET A 450 16.14 -11.28 11.96
CA MET A 450 15.91 -12.55 11.26
C MET A 450 15.70 -12.34 9.76
N TYR A 451 14.78 -11.45 9.37
CA TYR A 451 14.45 -11.21 7.96
C TYR A 451 15.55 -10.48 7.20
N LEU A 452 16.18 -9.48 7.80
CA LEU A 452 17.34 -8.81 7.21
C LEU A 452 18.52 -9.79 7.07
N GLY A 453 18.71 -10.68 8.04
CA GLY A 453 19.69 -11.77 7.94
C GLY A 453 19.40 -12.72 6.78
N LYS A 454 18.13 -13.04 6.51
CA LYS A 454 17.70 -13.81 5.33
C LYS A 454 18.03 -13.04 4.04
N ALA A 455 17.63 -11.77 3.93
CA ALA A 455 17.89 -10.93 2.76
C ALA A 455 19.40 -10.78 2.48
N ARG A 456 20.22 -10.61 3.52
CA ARG A 456 21.69 -10.58 3.43
C ARG A 456 22.26 -11.88 2.86
N LYS A 457 21.80 -13.04 3.35
CA LYS A 457 22.23 -14.36 2.84
C LYS A 457 21.87 -14.56 1.37
N MET A 458 20.84 -13.86 0.88
CA MET A 458 20.44 -13.84 -0.52
C MET A 458 21.17 -12.79 -1.35
N GLY A 459 22.13 -12.05 -0.76
CA GLY A 459 23.00 -11.12 -1.47
C GLY A 459 22.55 -9.67 -1.51
N LEU A 460 21.48 -9.28 -0.78
CA LEU A 460 21.04 -7.88 -0.79
C LEU A 460 21.93 -7.01 0.10
N GLU A 461 22.76 -6.15 -0.52
CA GLU A 461 23.68 -5.25 0.18
C GLU A 461 22.97 -4.32 1.17
N LYS A 462 21.77 -3.85 0.82
CA LYS A 462 20.98 -2.99 1.71
C LYS A 462 20.69 -3.63 3.06
N ALA A 463 20.51 -4.96 3.08
CA ALA A 463 20.30 -5.68 4.33
C ALA A 463 21.55 -5.68 5.23
N VAL A 464 22.76 -5.61 4.66
CA VAL A 464 24.02 -5.52 5.41
C VAL A 464 24.08 -4.21 6.17
N THR A 465 23.84 -3.09 5.49
CA THR A 465 23.92 -1.76 6.09
C THR A 465 22.83 -1.54 7.14
N THR A 466 21.60 -1.97 6.87
CA THR A 466 20.50 -1.89 7.84
C THR A 466 20.75 -2.73 9.09
N LEU A 467 21.36 -3.93 8.97
CA LEU A 467 21.75 -4.74 10.13
C LEU A 467 22.85 -4.09 10.97
N ALA A 468 23.85 -3.48 10.32
CA ALA A 468 24.91 -2.77 11.01
C ALA A 468 24.34 -1.60 11.84
N GLU A 469 23.42 -0.82 11.26
CA GLU A 469 22.77 0.29 11.94
C GLU A 469 21.88 -0.18 13.10
N LEU A 470 21.14 -1.29 12.95
CA LEU A 470 20.40 -1.89 14.08
C LEU A 470 21.31 -2.24 15.26
N THR A 471 22.53 -2.73 14.97
CA THR A 471 23.51 -3.11 15.98
C THR A 471 24.09 -1.88 16.66
N GLU A 472 24.49 -0.87 15.87
CA GLU A 472 25.04 0.39 16.38
C GLU A 472 24.05 1.14 17.27
N ARG A 473 22.75 1.09 16.93
CA ARG A 473 21.67 1.68 17.73
C ARG A 473 21.26 0.84 18.94
N GLY A 474 21.88 -0.33 19.17
CA GLY A 474 21.60 -1.19 20.32
C GLY A 474 20.26 -1.93 20.29
N TYR A 475 19.68 -2.13 19.10
CA TYR A 475 18.38 -2.80 18.95
C TYR A 475 18.47 -4.33 18.79
N THR A 476 19.68 -4.87 18.73
CA THR A 476 19.94 -6.30 18.54
C THR A 476 20.34 -7.06 19.81
N GLU A 477 20.43 -6.36 20.95
CA GLU A 477 20.62 -6.93 22.29
C GLU A 477 19.26 -7.16 22.97
#